data_AF-A0A523EAG4-F1
#
_entry.id   AF-A0A523EAG4-F1
#
_cell.length_a   1.000
_cell.length_b   1.000
_cell.length_c   1.000
_cell.angle_alpha   90.00
_cell.angle_beta   90.00
_cell.angle_gamma   90.00
#
_symmetry.space_group_name_H-M   'P 1'
#
loop_
_entity.id
_entity.type
_entity.pdbx_description
1 polymer ?
#
loop_
_entity_poly.entity_id
_entity_poly.type
_entity_poly.pdbx_seq_one_letter_code
_entity_poly.pdbx_strand_id
1 'polypeptide(L)'
;MSPERRRQSIPRLVLVPALVTLALTQLRLTGDLLGWSEMGLPFEIAWLVPLFGAYFALHLRRVDDATPSAARVLRGTLLPLALFIAGLILLRPTSGGMGLLSLIAIVLVQRNWPRLGNALLTYAFAARLPVIVTMLAATLGRWDTVFDVSPYNALAGTLPQLTVWLAFTVVAGSVAASVALAVRERYRADQTKPFPGSTAPG
;
A
#
# COMPACT_ATOMS: atom_id res chain seq x y z
N MET A 1 17.32 -27.62 21.44
CA MET A 1 17.01 -26.94 20.16
C MET A 1 15.53 -26.67 20.12
N SER A 2 15.10 -25.40 20.25
CA SER A 2 13.69 -25.02 20.22
C SER A 2 13.23 -24.73 18.79
N PRO A 3 12.04 -25.20 18.37
CA PRO A 3 11.64 -25.25 16.98
C PRO A 3 11.12 -23.88 16.50
N GLU A 4 11.50 -23.54 15.27
CA GLU A 4 10.81 -22.57 14.42
C GLU A 4 10.55 -21.17 15.00
N ARG A 5 11.55 -20.28 14.86
CA ARG A 5 11.25 -18.87 14.55
C ARG A 5 10.42 -18.88 13.26
N ARG A 6 9.09 -18.93 13.39
CA ARG A 6 8.15 -18.80 12.27
C ARG A 6 8.47 -17.49 11.57
N ARG A 7 9.24 -17.56 10.48
CA ARG A 7 9.36 -16.46 9.52
C ARG A 7 7.93 -16.10 9.15
N GLN A 8 7.47 -14.89 9.51
CA GLN A 8 6.15 -14.46 9.09
C GLN A 8 6.12 -14.52 7.56
N SER A 9 5.28 -15.41 7.02
CA SER A 9 5.07 -15.49 5.58
C SER A 9 4.32 -14.24 5.13
N ILE A 10 4.78 -13.61 4.06
CA ILE A 10 4.14 -12.39 3.50
C ILE A 10 2.62 -12.56 3.31
N PRO A 11 2.11 -13.70 2.82
CA PRO A 11 0.66 -13.91 2.71
C PRO A 11 -0.08 -13.78 4.04
N ARG A 12 0.48 -14.30 5.14
CA ARG A 12 -0.14 -14.21 6.47
C ARG A 12 -0.13 -12.77 7.00
N LEU A 13 0.92 -12.00 6.70
CA LEU A 13 1.01 -10.59 7.07
C LEU A 13 -0.03 -9.73 6.33
N VAL A 14 -0.28 -10.06 5.07
CA VAL A 14 -1.18 -9.33 4.16
C VAL A 14 -2.65 -9.70 4.34
N LEU A 15 -2.95 -10.92 4.83
CA LEU A 15 -4.31 -11.45 4.93
C LEU A 15 -5.28 -10.50 5.64
N VAL A 16 -4.92 -10.02 6.83
CA VAL A 16 -5.80 -9.13 7.61
C VAL A 16 -6.04 -7.80 6.87
N PRO A 17 -5.01 -7.06 6.41
CA PRO A 17 -5.21 -5.89 5.55
C PRO A 17 -6.08 -6.16 4.32
N ALA A 18 -5.89 -7.28 3.64
CA ALA A 18 -6.67 -7.64 2.46
C ALA A 18 -8.16 -7.86 2.79
N LEU A 19 -8.46 -8.54 3.90
CA LEU A 19 -9.84 -8.76 4.36
C LEU A 19 -10.52 -7.46 4.77
N VAL A 20 -9.79 -6.54 5.44
CA VAL A 20 -10.30 -5.21 5.78
C VAL A 20 -10.65 -4.42 4.51
N THR A 21 -9.76 -4.42 3.51
CA THR A 21 -10.00 -3.74 2.24
C THR A 21 -11.17 -4.36 1.47
N LEU A 22 -11.30 -5.69 1.48
CA LEU A 22 -12.44 -6.38 0.90
C LEU A 22 -13.75 -5.96 1.58
N ALA A 23 -13.80 -5.99 2.91
CA ALA A 23 -14.99 -5.60 3.68
C ALA A 23 -15.41 -4.17 3.37
N LEU A 24 -14.46 -3.23 3.30
CA LEU A 24 -14.75 -1.84 2.96
C LEU A 24 -15.21 -1.66 1.52
N THR A 25 -14.66 -2.44 0.57
CA THR A 25 -15.11 -2.44 -0.82
C THR A 25 -16.56 -2.92 -0.94
N GLN A 26 -16.91 -4.01 -0.25
CA GLN A 26 -18.28 -4.55 -0.26
C GLN A 26 -19.26 -3.63 0.47
N LEU A 27 -18.84 -3.02 1.57
CA LEU A 27 -19.63 -2.02 2.27
C LEU A 27 -19.92 -0.82 1.37
N ARG A 28 -18.92 -0.34 0.61
CA ARG A 28 -19.11 0.75 -0.35
C ARG A 28 -20.10 0.38 -1.45
N LEU A 29 -19.92 -0.79 -2.06
CA LEU A 29 -20.85 -1.30 -3.08
C LEU A 29 -22.29 -1.38 -2.54
N THR A 30 -22.45 -1.94 -1.35
CA THR A 30 -23.76 -2.04 -0.69
C THR A 30 -24.37 -0.66 -0.45
N GLY A 31 -23.56 0.30 -0.01
CA GLY A 31 -24.00 1.68 0.17
C GLY A 31 -24.44 2.33 -1.13
N ASP A 32 -23.71 2.13 -2.23
CA ASP A 32 -24.10 2.65 -3.54
C ASP A 32 -25.43 2.05 -4.01
N LEU A 33 -25.62 0.73 -3.86
CA LEU A 33 -26.87 0.03 -4.21
C LEU A 33 -28.07 0.47 -3.36
N LEU A 34 -27.84 0.84 -2.09
CA LEU A 34 -28.88 1.33 -1.18
C LEU A 34 -29.09 2.84 -1.25
N GLY A 35 -28.43 3.54 -2.17
CA GLY A 35 -28.55 4.99 -2.33
C GLY A 35 -27.97 5.79 -1.16
N TRP A 36 -26.98 5.27 -0.44
CA TRP A 36 -26.26 6.00 0.63
C TRP A 36 -25.33 7.10 0.07
N SER A 37 -25.51 7.51 -1.19
CA SER A 37 -24.64 8.43 -1.93
C SER A 37 -24.50 9.80 -1.28
N GLU A 38 -25.49 10.22 -0.48
CA GLU A 38 -25.46 11.49 0.27
C GLU A 38 -24.75 11.42 1.61
N MET A 39 -24.52 10.22 2.16
CA MET A 39 -23.59 10.08 3.27
C MET A 39 -22.20 10.18 2.65
N GLY A 40 -21.61 11.38 2.63
CA GLY A 40 -20.27 11.72 2.14
C GLY A 40 -19.13 10.97 2.85
N LEU A 41 -19.24 9.65 2.94
CA LEU A 41 -18.38 8.78 3.69
C LEU A 41 -17.09 8.58 2.89
N PRO A 42 -15.91 8.81 3.50
CA PRO A 42 -14.61 8.70 2.86
C PRO A 42 -14.19 7.23 2.73
N PHE A 43 -14.98 6.41 2.05
CA PHE A 43 -14.71 4.99 1.85
C PHE A 43 -13.86 4.70 0.62
N GLU A 44 -13.09 5.67 0.13
CA GLU A 44 -12.02 5.37 -0.80
C GLU A 44 -10.95 4.55 -0.07
N ILE A 45 -10.86 3.26 -0.37
CA ILE A 45 -9.85 2.35 0.22
C ILE A 45 -8.39 2.82 0.03
N ALA A 46 -8.15 3.88 -0.75
CA ALA A 46 -6.86 4.52 -0.95
C ALA A 46 -6.22 5.01 0.36
N TRP A 47 -6.99 5.49 1.35
CA TRP A 47 -6.42 5.96 2.62
C TRP A 47 -5.87 4.83 3.51
N LEU A 48 -6.25 3.57 3.24
CA LEU A 48 -5.68 2.42 3.93
C LEU A 48 -4.22 2.16 3.54
N VAL A 49 -3.81 2.59 2.34
CA VAL A 49 -2.46 2.37 1.82
C VAL A 49 -1.37 2.89 2.76
N PRO A 50 -1.38 4.16 3.21
CA PRO A 50 -0.37 4.64 4.14
C PRO A 50 -0.41 3.91 5.50
N LEU A 51 -1.60 3.57 6.01
CA LEU A 51 -1.74 2.83 7.26
C LEU A 51 -1.12 1.43 7.17
N PHE A 52 -1.42 0.70 6.11
CA PHE A 52 -0.88 -0.64 5.91
C PHE A 52 0.61 -0.62 5.53
N GLY A 53 1.08 0.41 4.82
CA GLY A 53 2.51 0.63 4.61
C GLY A 53 3.28 0.79 5.92
N ALA A 54 2.78 1.62 6.83
CA ALA A 54 3.34 1.76 8.18
C ALA A 54 3.27 0.44 8.97
N TYR A 55 2.12 -0.23 8.96
CA TYR A 55 1.92 -1.52 9.61
C TYR A 55 2.93 -2.57 9.12
N PHE A 56 3.10 -2.74 7.80
CA PHE A 56 4.03 -3.72 7.23
C PHE A 56 5.47 -3.42 7.62
N ALA A 57 5.91 -2.17 7.53
CA ALA A 57 7.28 -1.79 7.89
C ALA A 57 7.60 -2.08 9.35
N LEU A 58 6.68 -1.74 10.26
CA LEU A 58 6.86 -1.98 11.69
C LEU A 58 6.82 -3.47 12.05
N HIS A 59 6.01 -4.27 11.36
CA HIS A 59 5.97 -5.73 11.56
C HIS A 59 7.22 -6.40 11.02
N LEU A 60 7.65 -6.06 9.80
CA LEU A 60 8.85 -6.61 9.19
C LEU A 60 10.11 -6.29 10.02
N ARG A 61 10.19 -5.08 10.61
CA ARG A 61 11.30 -4.70 11.50
C ARG A 61 11.44 -5.58 12.74
N ARG A 62 10.35 -6.18 13.24
CA ARG A 62 10.40 -7.04 14.44
C ARG A 62 10.99 -8.41 14.16
N VAL A 63 10.99 -8.84 12.90
CA VAL A 63 11.31 -10.21 12.49
C VAL A 63 12.67 -10.27 11.76
N ASP A 64 13.18 -9.12 11.30
CA ASP A 64 14.36 -9.04 10.47
C ASP A 64 15.38 -8.02 11.00
N ASP A 65 16.51 -8.51 11.52
CA ASP A 65 17.62 -7.67 11.95
C ASP A 65 18.26 -6.90 10.78
N ALA A 66 18.05 -7.36 9.53
CA ALA A 66 18.54 -6.69 8.32
C ALA A 66 17.63 -5.55 7.82
N THR A 67 16.69 -5.07 8.64
CA THR A 67 15.77 -4.00 8.26
C THR A 67 16.53 -2.69 7.95
N PRO A 68 16.35 -2.10 6.76
CA PRO A 68 16.93 -0.81 6.41
C PRO A 68 16.53 0.31 7.39
N SER A 69 17.41 1.29 7.58
CA SER A 69 17.07 2.49 8.35
C SER A 69 16.02 3.34 7.64
N ALA A 70 15.25 4.13 8.38
CA ALA A 70 14.22 5.00 7.83
C ALA A 70 14.75 5.91 6.70
N ALA A 71 15.95 6.48 6.91
CA ALA A 71 16.60 7.34 5.93
C ALA A 71 17.03 6.61 4.65
N ARG A 72 17.36 5.31 4.72
CA ARG A 72 17.65 4.50 3.52
C ARG A 72 16.37 4.23 2.75
N VAL A 73 15.31 3.80 3.44
CA VAL A 73 14.00 3.55 2.82
C VAL A 73 13.46 4.81 2.15
N LEU A 74 13.51 5.95 2.83
CA LEU A 74 13.07 7.24 2.29
C LEU A 74 13.83 7.60 1.00
N ARG A 75 15.17 7.61 1.05
CA ARG A 75 16.02 7.93 -0.11
C ARG A 75 15.73 7.04 -1.31
N GLY A 76 15.61 5.72 -1.10
CA GLY A 76 15.28 4.79 -2.17
C GLY A 76 13.82 4.86 -2.65
N THR A 77 12.95 5.61 -1.96
CA THR A 77 11.56 5.87 -2.38
C THR A 77 11.41 7.17 -3.17
N LEU A 78 12.36 8.11 -3.07
CA LEU A 78 12.26 9.41 -3.76
C LEU A 78 12.19 9.29 -5.29
N LEU A 79 13.06 8.47 -5.89
CA LEU A 79 13.05 8.25 -7.34
C LEU A 79 11.75 7.60 -7.84
N PRO A 80 11.27 6.46 -7.31
CA PRO A 80 10.00 5.89 -7.76
C PRO A 80 8.81 6.82 -7.50
N LEU A 81 8.84 7.60 -6.41
CA LEU A 81 7.82 8.63 -6.16
C LEU A 81 7.84 9.73 -7.23
N ALA A 82 9.01 10.27 -7.57
CA ALA A 82 9.16 11.29 -8.60
C ALA A 82 8.70 10.78 -9.98
N LEU A 83 9.09 9.56 -10.35
CA LEU A 83 8.65 8.92 -11.60
C LEU A 83 7.13 8.73 -11.64
N PHE A 84 6.54 8.28 -10.52
CA PHE A 84 5.10 8.08 -10.43
C PHE A 84 4.32 9.40 -10.55
N ILE A 85 4.75 10.45 -9.83
CA ILE A 85 4.14 11.78 -9.91
C ILE A 85 4.31 12.39 -11.32
N ALA A 86 5.50 12.31 -11.89
CA ALA A 86 5.76 12.79 -13.25
C ALA A 86 4.88 12.06 -14.26
N GLY A 87 4.71 10.74 -14.13
CA GLY A 87 3.80 9.95 -14.95
C GLY A 87 2.35 10.43 -14.84
N LEU A 88 1.86 10.71 -13.63
CA LEU A 88 0.51 11.24 -13.41
C LEU A 88 0.28 12.62 -14.03
N ILE A 89 1.32 13.47 -14.07
CA ILE A 89 1.23 14.83 -14.64
C ILE A 89 1.31 14.79 -16.17
N LEU A 90 2.21 13.97 -16.72
CA LEU A 90 2.58 14.01 -18.13
C LEU A 90 1.80 13.03 -19.00
N LEU A 91 1.24 11.97 -18.41
CA LEU A 91 0.64 10.86 -19.16
C LEU A 91 -0.78 10.59 -18.69
N ARG A 92 -1.62 10.07 -19.62
CA ARG A 92 -2.95 9.59 -19.26
C ARG A 92 -2.84 8.30 -18.42
N PRO A 93 -3.62 8.12 -17.35
CA PRO A 93 -3.58 6.90 -16.52
C PRO A 93 -3.81 5.59 -17.29
N THR A 94 -4.56 5.66 -18.39
CA THR A 94 -4.85 4.51 -19.27
C THR A 94 -3.79 4.27 -20.35
N SER A 95 -2.79 5.15 -20.46
CA SER A 95 -1.73 5.01 -21.46
C SER A 95 -0.73 3.92 -21.11
N GLY A 96 -0.19 3.24 -22.13
CA GLY A 96 0.87 2.24 -21.96
C GLY A 96 2.13 2.81 -21.30
N GLY A 97 2.45 4.08 -21.58
CA GLY A 97 3.58 4.78 -20.95
C GLY A 97 3.42 4.92 -19.44
N MET A 98 2.22 5.27 -18.95
CA MET A 98 1.95 5.33 -17.52
C MET A 98 1.98 3.94 -16.87
N GLY A 99 1.47 2.92 -17.56
CA GLY A 99 1.57 1.53 -17.13
C GLY A 99 3.03 1.09 -16.96
N LEU A 100 3.89 1.40 -17.93
CA LEU A 100 5.32 1.08 -17.87
C LEU A 100 6.04 1.80 -16.73
N LEU A 101 5.81 3.11 -16.56
CA LEU A 101 6.39 3.88 -15.44
C LEU A 101 5.95 3.33 -14.08
N SER A 102 4.69 2.90 -13.97
CA SER A 102 4.14 2.27 -12.77
C SER A 102 4.90 0.98 -12.42
N LEU A 103 5.15 0.11 -13.41
CA LEU A 103 5.91 -1.12 -13.23
C LEU A 103 7.37 -0.83 -12.82
N ILE A 104 8.02 0.16 -13.46
CA ILE A 104 9.38 0.58 -13.10
C ILE A 104 9.42 1.06 -11.64
N ALA A 105 8.46 1.89 -11.22
CA ALA A 105 8.39 2.39 -9.85
C ALA A 105 8.25 1.25 -8.82
N ILE A 106 7.41 0.25 -9.11
CA ILE A 106 7.27 -0.96 -8.27
C ILE A 106 8.59 -1.70 -8.13
N VAL A 107 9.29 -1.94 -9.25
CA VAL A 107 10.59 -2.64 -9.25
C VAL A 107 11.64 -1.87 -8.45
N LEU A 108 11.68 -0.54 -8.55
CA LEU A 108 12.60 0.29 -7.77
C LEU A 108 12.35 0.18 -6.25
N VAL A 109 11.08 0.19 -5.82
CA VAL A 109 10.74 -0.02 -4.40
C VAL A 109 11.13 -1.42 -3.92
N GLN A 110 10.89 -2.46 -4.72
CA GLN A 110 11.33 -3.82 -4.40
C GLN A 110 12.85 -3.94 -4.31
N ARG A 111 13.61 -3.27 -5.17
CA ARG A 111 15.08 -3.27 -5.08
C ARG A 111 15.59 -2.54 -3.84
N ASN A 112 14.91 -1.47 -3.42
CA ASN A 112 15.25 -0.70 -2.22
C ASN A 112 15.03 -1.53 -0.93
N TRP A 113 13.88 -2.19 -0.80
CA TRP A 113 13.60 -3.09 0.32
C TRP A 113 12.70 -4.25 -0.13
N PRO A 114 13.28 -5.41 -0.52
CA PRO A 114 12.53 -6.50 -1.15
C PRO A 114 11.35 -7.01 -0.35
N ARG A 115 11.51 -7.17 0.97
CA ARG A 115 10.44 -7.67 1.85
C ARG A 115 9.25 -6.72 1.93
N LEU A 116 9.51 -5.42 2.06
CA LEU A 116 8.45 -4.40 2.08
C LEU A 116 7.78 -4.30 0.72
N GLY A 117 8.57 -4.20 -0.36
CA GLY A 117 8.04 -4.11 -1.72
C GLY A 117 7.16 -5.31 -2.08
N ASN A 118 7.58 -6.53 -1.71
CA ASN A 118 6.78 -7.74 -1.92
C ASN A 118 5.52 -7.74 -1.06
N ALA A 119 5.58 -7.34 0.21
CA ALA A 119 4.38 -7.25 1.06
C ALA A 119 3.36 -6.24 0.51
N LEU A 120 3.82 -5.06 0.11
CA LEU A 120 2.97 -4.04 -0.50
C LEU A 120 2.39 -4.49 -1.84
N LEU A 121 3.18 -5.17 -2.68
CA LEU A 121 2.68 -5.67 -3.97
C LEU A 121 1.67 -6.81 -3.78
N THR A 122 1.94 -7.76 -2.88
CA THR A 122 0.99 -8.82 -2.53
C THR A 122 -0.31 -8.23 -1.99
N TYR A 123 -0.20 -7.23 -1.11
CA TYR A 123 -1.37 -6.49 -0.62
C TYR A 123 -2.11 -5.76 -1.74
N ALA A 124 -1.38 -5.08 -2.64
CA ALA A 124 -1.97 -4.37 -3.77
C ALA A 124 -2.78 -5.33 -4.65
N PHE A 125 -2.23 -6.49 -5.03
CA PHE A 125 -2.98 -7.50 -5.79
C PHE A 125 -4.20 -8.01 -5.02
N ALA A 126 -4.03 -8.36 -3.73
CA ALA A 126 -5.12 -8.86 -2.90
C ALA A 126 -6.26 -7.83 -2.74
N ALA A 127 -5.94 -6.53 -2.71
CA ALA A 127 -6.91 -5.44 -2.67
C ALA A 127 -7.61 -5.20 -4.02
N ARG A 128 -6.92 -5.41 -5.15
CA ARG A 128 -7.47 -5.09 -6.48
C ARG A 128 -8.27 -6.19 -7.13
N LEU A 129 -7.95 -7.46 -6.86
CA LEU A 129 -8.73 -8.56 -7.43
C LEU A 129 -10.22 -8.47 -7.07
N PRO A 130 -10.62 -8.23 -5.80
CA PRO A 130 -12.03 -8.07 -5.47
C PRO A 130 -12.67 -6.83 -6.11
N VAL A 131 -11.93 -5.72 -6.23
CA VAL A 131 -12.42 -4.50 -6.87
C VAL A 131 -12.70 -4.75 -8.35
N ILE A 132 -11.78 -5.41 -9.07
CA ILE A 132 -11.95 -5.72 -10.48
C ILE A 132 -13.14 -6.67 -10.70
N VAL A 133 -13.28 -7.69 -9.84
CA VAL A 133 -14.44 -8.59 -9.88
C VAL A 133 -15.74 -7.82 -9.64
N THR A 134 -15.75 -6.90 -8.68
CA THR A 134 -16.90 -6.03 -8.38
C THR A 134 -17.24 -5.12 -9.55
N MET A 135 -16.24 -4.48 -10.17
CA MET A 135 -16.42 -3.65 -11.37
C MET A 135 -17.00 -4.45 -12.52
N LEU A 136 -16.48 -5.65 -12.77
CA LEU A 136 -17.00 -6.52 -13.84
C LEU A 136 -18.46 -6.93 -13.57
N ALA A 137 -18.78 -7.34 -12.34
CA ALA A 137 -20.14 -7.71 -11.95
C ALA A 137 -21.11 -6.53 -12.08
N ALA A 138 -20.72 -5.35 -11.61
CA ALA A 138 -21.49 -4.12 -11.74
C ALA A 138 -21.75 -3.78 -13.22
N THR A 139 -20.70 -3.72 -14.05
CA THR A 139 -20.82 -3.40 -15.47
C THR A 139 -21.70 -4.37 -16.24
N LEU A 140 -21.60 -5.67 -15.97
CA LEU A 140 -22.44 -6.69 -16.62
C LEU A 140 -23.88 -6.63 -16.12
N GLY A 141 -24.07 -6.36 -14.82
CA GLY A 141 -25.37 -6.23 -14.18
C GLY A 141 -26.06 -4.89 -14.40
N ARG A 142 -25.34 -3.88 -14.91
CA ARG A 142 -25.79 -2.49 -15.06
C ARG A 142 -26.39 -1.96 -13.76
N TRP A 143 -25.59 -2.03 -12.70
CA TRP A 143 -26.05 -1.68 -11.35
C TRP A 143 -26.09 -0.16 -11.10
N ASP A 144 -25.63 0.66 -12.05
CA ASP A 144 -25.57 2.12 -11.96
C ASP A 144 -24.82 2.63 -10.71
N THR A 145 -23.76 1.91 -10.34
CA THR A 145 -22.86 2.16 -9.22
C THR A 145 -21.59 2.90 -9.64
N VAL A 146 -20.80 3.36 -8.67
CA VAL A 146 -19.47 3.96 -8.93
C VAL A 146 -18.48 2.98 -9.57
N PHE A 147 -18.75 1.68 -9.50
CA PHE A 147 -17.90 0.63 -10.05
C PHE A 147 -18.18 0.34 -11.53
N ASP A 148 -19.27 0.88 -12.07
CA ASP A 148 -19.64 0.68 -13.46
C ASP A 148 -18.64 1.36 -14.41
N VAL A 149 -17.93 0.54 -15.17
CA VAL A 149 -17.14 0.98 -16.32
C VAL A 149 -17.90 0.69 -17.61
N SER A 150 -17.67 1.51 -18.64
CA SER A 150 -18.25 1.26 -19.96
C SER A 150 -17.90 -0.16 -20.45
N PRO A 151 -18.88 -1.00 -20.83
CA PRO A 151 -18.65 -2.39 -21.22
C PRO A 151 -17.77 -2.52 -22.48
N TYR A 152 -17.77 -1.51 -23.35
CA TYR A 152 -16.91 -1.44 -24.53
C TYR A 152 -15.45 -1.09 -24.20
N ASN A 153 -15.17 -0.67 -22.96
CA ASN A 153 -13.88 -0.19 -22.49
C ASN A 153 -13.43 -0.85 -21.18
N ALA A 154 -13.88 -2.09 -20.90
CA ALA A 154 -13.52 -2.81 -19.68
C ALA A 154 -12.00 -2.93 -19.46
N LEU A 155 -11.22 -3.07 -20.54
CA LEU A 155 -9.75 -3.02 -20.52
C LEU A 155 -9.21 -1.67 -20.04
N ALA A 156 -9.82 -0.56 -20.45
CA ALA A 156 -9.42 0.78 -20.02
C ALA A 156 -9.70 1.03 -18.53
N GLY A 157 -10.72 0.38 -17.96
CA GLY A 157 -10.99 0.39 -16.52
C GLY A 157 -10.03 -0.51 -15.72
N THR A 158 -9.70 -1.68 -16.27
CA THR A 158 -8.90 -2.70 -15.57
C THR A 158 -7.39 -2.41 -15.61
N LEU A 159 -6.88 -1.84 -16.71
CA LEU A 159 -5.46 -1.55 -16.86
C LEU A 159 -4.91 -0.63 -15.76
N PRO A 160 -5.53 0.51 -15.43
CA PRO A 160 -5.10 1.34 -14.30
C PRO A 160 -5.17 0.61 -12.96
N GLN A 161 -6.14 -0.30 -12.74
CA GLN A 161 -6.24 -1.09 -11.51
C GLN A 161 -5.04 -2.02 -11.32
N LEU A 162 -4.57 -2.62 -12.41
CA LEU A 162 -3.44 -3.57 -12.40
C LEU A 162 -2.08 -2.92 -12.64
N THR A 163 -2.00 -1.60 -12.83
CA THR A 163 -0.74 -0.89 -13.04
C THR A 163 -0.61 0.31 -12.11
N VAL A 164 -1.32 1.40 -12.42
CA VAL A 164 -1.27 2.68 -11.69
C VAL A 164 -1.62 2.50 -10.22
N TRP A 165 -2.68 1.76 -9.92
CA TRP A 165 -3.12 1.54 -8.54
C TRP A 165 -2.20 0.58 -7.76
N LEU A 166 -1.55 -0.37 -8.42
CA LEU A 166 -0.50 -1.17 -7.80
C LEU A 166 0.70 -0.30 -7.44
N ALA A 167 1.14 0.54 -8.38
CA ALA A 167 2.26 1.45 -8.15
C ALA A 167 1.94 2.47 -7.06
N PHE A 168 0.75 3.07 -7.07
CA PHE A 168 0.28 3.93 -5.97
C PHE A 168 0.41 3.22 -4.62
N THR A 169 -0.11 1.99 -4.51
CA THR A 169 -0.09 1.21 -3.26
C THR A 169 1.34 0.96 -2.77
N VAL A 170 2.23 0.56 -3.69
CA VAL A 170 3.62 0.26 -3.38
C VAL A 170 4.43 1.51 -3.05
N VAL A 171 4.28 2.58 -3.83
CA VAL A 171 5.05 3.82 -3.66
C VAL A 171 4.57 4.59 -2.43
N ALA A 172 3.26 4.87 -2.32
CA ALA A 172 2.72 5.59 -1.18
C ALA A 172 2.87 4.79 0.13
N GLY A 173 2.70 3.46 0.06
CA GLY A 173 2.97 2.57 1.19
C GLY A 173 4.44 2.61 1.63
N SER A 174 5.38 2.73 0.70
CA SER A 174 6.82 2.87 1.01
C SER A 174 7.16 4.23 1.64
N VAL A 175 6.49 5.31 1.20
CA VAL A 175 6.61 6.63 1.86
C VAL A 175 6.14 6.52 3.31
N ALA A 176 4.94 5.99 3.55
CA ALA A 176 4.41 5.84 4.90
C ALA A 176 5.26 4.91 5.78
N ALA A 177 5.79 3.83 5.21
CA ALA A 177 6.77 2.95 5.86
C ALA A 177 8.00 3.73 6.34
N SER A 178 8.56 4.60 5.49
CA SER A 178 9.73 5.40 5.86
C SER A 178 9.44 6.35 7.02
N VAL A 179 8.27 6.98 7.05
CA VAL A 179 7.82 7.86 8.15
C VAL A 179 7.65 7.05 9.44
N ALA A 180 6.98 5.90 9.39
CA ALA A 180 6.75 5.04 10.55
C ALA A 180 8.07 4.55 11.16
N LEU A 181 9.05 4.18 10.32
CA LEU A 181 10.38 3.81 10.78
C LEU A 181 11.11 5.00 11.43
N ALA A 182 11.02 6.19 10.86
CA ALA A 182 11.67 7.40 11.39
C ALA A 182 11.13 7.75 12.78
N VAL A 183 9.80 7.72 12.95
CA VAL A 183 9.14 7.94 14.25
C VAL A 183 9.62 6.90 15.27
N ARG A 184 9.69 5.63 14.89
CA ARG A 184 10.14 4.55 15.78
C ARG A 184 11.61 4.68 16.17
N GLU A 185 12.47 5.11 15.24
CA GLU A 185 13.90 5.35 15.48
C GLU A 185 14.12 6.51 16.44
N ARG A 186 13.42 7.62 16.25
CA ARG A 186 13.47 8.77 17.17
C ARG A 186 13.02 8.39 18.58
N TYR A 187 11.88 7.71 18.69
CA TYR A 187 11.37 7.27 19.99
C TYR A 187 12.36 6.38 20.75
N ARG A 188 13.06 5.47 20.05
CA ARG A 188 14.11 4.65 20.66
C ARG A 188 15.33 5.46 21.08
N ALA A 189 15.77 6.41 20.27
CA ALA A 189 16.92 7.26 20.59
C ALA A 189 16.69 8.10 21.85
N ASP A 190 15.46 8.59 22.06
CA ASP A 190 15.11 9.36 23.25
C ASP A 190 15.05 8.48 24.52
N GLN A 191 14.62 7.22 24.41
CA GLN A 191 14.64 6.29 25.56
C GLN A 191 16.06 5.89 26.00
N THR A 192 17.05 5.98 25.11
CA THR A 192 18.44 5.63 25.43
C THR A 192 19.26 6.79 25.99
N LYS A 193 18.71 8.01 26.05
CA LYS A 193 19.39 9.14 26.68
C LYS A 193 19.42 8.93 28.20
N PRO A 194 20.59 9.00 28.86
CA PRO A 194 20.68 8.98 30.31
C PRO A 194 19.80 10.08 30.91
N PHE A 195 19.13 9.81 32.03
CA PHE A 195 18.43 10.86 32.77
C PHE A 195 19.43 11.96 33.12
N PRO A 196 19.13 13.24 32.84
CA PRO A 196 19.98 14.34 33.26
C PRO A 196 20.02 14.34 34.80
N GLY A 197 21.15 13.88 35.36
CA GLY A 197 21.37 13.78 36.81
C GLY A 197 21.87 12.42 37.32
N SER A 198 21.96 11.36 36.51
CA SER A 198 22.57 10.10 36.98
C SER A 198 24.11 10.19 36.95
N THR A 199 24.70 10.83 37.95
CA THR A 199 26.12 10.60 38.27
C THR A 199 26.27 9.16 38.73
N ALA A 200 27.14 8.40 38.08
CA ALA A 200 27.51 7.05 38.50
C ALA A 200 27.99 7.07 39.96
N PRO A 201 27.60 6.10 40.82
CA PRO A 201 28.22 5.96 42.13
C PRO A 201 29.70 5.62 41.92
N GLY A 202 30.57 6.48 42.46
CA GLY A 202 32.02 6.29 42.50
C GLY A 202 32.45 5.22 43.50
#